data_AF-G0R629-F1
#
_entry.id   AF-G0R629-F1
#
_cell.length_a   1.000
_cell.length_b   1.000
_cell.length_c   1.000
_cell.angle_alpha   90.00
_cell.angle_beta   90.00
_cell.angle_gamma   90.00
#
_symmetry.space_group_name_H-M   'P 1'
#
loop_
_entity.id
_entity.type
_entity.pdbx_description
1 polymer ?
#
loop_
_entity_poly.entity_id
_entity_poly.type
_entity_poly.pdbx_seq_one_letter_code
_entity_poly.pdbx_strand_id
1 'polypeptide(L)'
;MGYEKKIPPPPTREQELEIIRKTEENFLKQPFYKYYMNEAHRTIKMEFAEKLNENRLHFWRNFFVGLLVTGPIFVIPYGLIFKRMSTGVPFYFVPKYVFAPKQAYDGGRSWHVLKTQVPLWIFLGTAYAYWFTENTVLADEWLEGGKIKYPF
;
A
#
# COMPACT_ATOMS: atom_id res chain seq x y z
N MET A 1 33.74 -5.26 34.33
CA MET A 1 34.23 -4.88 32.98
C MET A 1 33.22 -3.92 32.39
N GLY A 2 33.68 -2.73 32.01
CA GLY A 2 32.86 -1.51 31.90
C GLY A 2 31.94 -1.47 30.69
N TYR A 3 30.70 -1.05 30.91
CA TYR A 3 29.81 -0.55 29.86
C TYR A 3 30.27 0.86 29.49
N GLU A 4 31.36 0.96 28.73
CA GLU A 4 31.66 2.20 28.00
C GLU A 4 30.55 2.38 26.98
N LYS A 5 29.52 3.16 27.33
CA LYS A 5 28.60 3.76 26.38
C LYS A 5 29.48 4.52 25.39
N LYS A 6 29.73 3.93 24.23
CA LYS A 6 30.33 4.61 23.09
C LYS A 6 29.32 5.68 22.68
N ILE A 7 29.47 6.87 23.27
CA ILE A 7 28.70 8.05 22.87
C ILE A 7 29.00 8.22 21.38
N PRO A 8 28.00 8.22 20.50
CA PRO A 8 28.25 8.43 19.08
C PRO A 8 29.01 9.76 18.92
N PRO A 9 30.00 9.83 18.02
CA PRO A 9 30.69 11.08 17.77
C PRO A 9 29.66 12.16 17.40
N PRO A 10 29.92 13.42 17.76
CA PRO A 10 29.04 14.51 17.35
C PRO A 10 28.89 14.46 15.81
N PRO A 11 27.66 14.67 15.29
CA PRO A 11 27.41 14.59 13.87
C PRO A 11 28.31 15.59 13.13
N THR A 12 28.76 15.21 11.94
CA THR A 12 29.46 16.15 11.06
C THR A 12 28.49 17.21 10.57
N ARG A 13 29.00 18.38 10.17
CA ARG A 13 28.18 19.49 9.63
C ARG A 13 27.25 19.04 8.48
N GLU A 14 27.68 18.09 7.67
CA GLU A 14 26.87 17.50 6.59
C GLU A 14 25.71 16.66 7.15
N GLN A 15 25.95 15.87 8.19
CA GLN A 15 24.91 15.10 8.86
C GLN A 15 23.91 16.01 9.58
N GLU A 16 24.36 17.10 10.19
CA GLU A 16 23.48 18.11 10.78
C GLU A 16 22.56 18.75 9.73
N LEU A 17 23.11 19.13 8.57
CA LEU A 17 22.33 19.66 7.45
C LEU A 17 21.32 18.65 6.92
N GLU A 18 21.68 17.37 6.85
CA GLU A 18 20.78 16.30 6.41
C GLU A 18 19.65 16.08 7.44
N ILE A 19 19.96 16.12 8.74
CA ILE A 19 18.98 16.01 9.82
C ILE A 19 18.02 17.21 9.78
N ILE A 20 18.53 18.43 9.61
CA ILE A 20 17.71 19.64 9.48
C ILE A 20 16.77 19.52 8.27
N ARG A 21 17.31 19.14 7.11
CA ARG A 21 16.52 18.99 5.88
C ARG A 21 15.44 17.92 6.02
N LYS A 22 15.75 16.75 6.61
CA LYS A 22 14.76 15.71 6.90
C LYS A 22 13.68 16.21 7.85
N THR A 23 14.07 16.99 8.86
CA THR A 23 13.14 17.57 9.83
C THR A 23 12.21 18.58 9.15
N GLU A 24 12.73 19.49 8.32
CA GLU A 24 11.93 20.45 7.54
C GLU A 24 10.98 19.74 6.57
N GLU A 25 11.46 18.72 5.86
CA GLU A 25 10.62 17.93 4.96
C GLU A 25 9.51 17.19 5.72
N ASN A 26 9.80 16.65 6.91
CA ASN A 26 8.80 16.01 7.76
C ASN A 26 7.76 17.02 8.24
N PHE A 27 8.18 18.21 8.67
CA PHE A 27 7.27 19.30 9.05
C PHE A 27 6.34 19.71 7.89
N LEU A 28 6.87 19.83 6.67
CA LEU A 28 6.08 20.18 5.49
C LEU A 28 5.10 19.08 5.07
N LYS A 29 5.44 17.81 5.31
CA LYS A 29 4.59 16.65 4.98
C LYS A 29 3.48 16.41 6.01
N GLN A 30 3.46 17.15 7.13
CA GLN A 30 2.40 17.01 8.14
C GLN A 30 1.08 17.61 7.61
N PRO A 31 -0.02 16.84 7.57
CA PRO A 31 -1.30 17.27 7.00
C PRO A 31 -1.94 18.48 7.71
N PHE A 32 -1.57 18.75 8.96
CA PHE A 32 -2.19 19.78 9.79
C PHE A 32 -1.32 21.01 10.06
N TYR A 33 -0.08 21.05 9.57
CA TYR A 33 0.89 22.11 9.89
C TYR A 33 0.38 23.52 9.52
N LYS A 34 -0.36 23.65 8.43
CA LYS A 34 -0.84 24.95 7.92
C LYS A 34 -2.09 25.47 8.62
N TYR A 35 -2.84 24.64 9.34
CA TYR A 35 -4.22 24.94 9.72
C TYR A 35 -4.46 25.26 11.20
N TYR A 36 -3.49 25.04 12.10
CA TYR A 36 -3.74 25.19 13.55
C TYR A 36 -2.61 25.97 14.27
N MET A 37 -2.90 27.21 14.64
CA MET A 37 -1.99 28.15 15.34
C MET A 37 -2.03 28.06 16.89
N ASN A 38 -2.70 27.06 17.48
CA ASN A 38 -2.72 26.92 18.94
C ASN A 38 -1.54 26.02 19.39
N GLU A 39 -0.45 26.63 19.85
CA GLU A 39 0.80 25.95 20.19
C GLU A 39 0.64 24.83 21.22
N ALA A 40 -0.29 24.97 22.18
CA ALA A 40 -0.52 23.98 23.24
C ALA A 40 -1.02 22.62 22.72
N HIS A 41 -1.73 22.60 21.59
CA HIS A 41 -2.24 21.36 20.98
C HIS A 41 -1.38 20.89 19.81
N ARG A 42 -0.33 21.64 19.46
CA ARG A 42 0.51 21.36 18.30
C ARG A 42 1.26 20.04 18.47
N THR A 43 1.83 19.79 19.65
CA THR A 43 2.59 18.57 19.93
C THR A 43 1.74 17.32 19.83
N ILE A 44 0.58 17.29 20.48
CA ILE A 44 -0.37 16.17 20.45
C ILE A 44 -0.84 15.89 19.01
N LYS A 45 -1.16 16.95 18.25
CA LYS A 45 -1.59 16.80 16.86
C LYS A 45 -0.46 16.40 15.91
N MET A 46 0.77 16.84 16.16
CA MET A 46 1.94 16.39 15.40
C MET A 46 2.21 14.91 15.63
N GLU A 47 2.17 14.45 16.88
CA GLU A 47 2.29 13.02 17.21
C GLU A 47 1.17 12.18 16.57
N PHE A 48 -0.06 12.68 16.60
CA PHE A 48 -1.18 12.03 15.92
C PHE A 48 -1.00 11.98 14.40
N ALA A 49 -0.52 13.08 13.80
CA ALA A 49 -0.24 13.14 12.37
C ALA A 49 0.89 12.19 11.93
N GLU A 50 1.91 12.03 12.76
CA GLU A 50 3.00 11.05 12.55
C GLU A 50 2.45 9.62 12.57
N LYS A 51 1.64 9.28 13.58
CA LYS A 51 0.96 7.97 13.66
C LYS A 51 0.05 7.70 12.46
N LEU A 52 -0.69 8.71 11.98
CA LEU A 52 -1.50 8.60 10.76
C LEU A 52 -0.64 8.34 9.51
N ASN A 53 0.49 9.02 9.38
CA ASN A 53 1.41 8.82 8.27
C ASN A 53 2.05 7.43 8.31
N GLU A 54 2.44 6.95 9.49
CA GLU A 54 2.94 5.60 9.71
C GLU A 54 1.87 4.57 9.32
N ASN A 55 0.64 4.68 9.83
CA ASN A 55 -0.47 3.79 9.48
C ASN A 55 -0.74 3.76 7.98
N ARG A 56 -0.73 4.93 7.32
CA ARG A 56 -0.88 5.01 5.87
C ARG A 56 0.25 4.28 5.15
N LEU A 57 1.49 4.46 5.60
CA LEU A 57 2.65 3.76 5.01
C LEU A 57 2.56 2.24 5.22
N HIS A 58 2.15 1.80 6.41
CA HIS A 58 1.89 0.39 6.72
C HIS A 58 0.78 -0.18 5.84
N PHE A 59 -0.33 0.55 5.67
CA PHE A 59 -1.43 0.16 4.79
C PHE A 59 -0.95 -0.06 3.35
N TRP A 60 -0.26 0.92 2.77
CA TRP A 60 0.23 0.79 1.39
C TRP A 60 1.23 -0.35 1.25
N ARG A 61 2.15 -0.52 2.20
CA ARG A 61 3.09 -1.65 2.21
C ARG A 61 2.33 -2.99 2.22
N ASN A 62 1.37 -3.13 3.12
CA ASN A 62 0.57 -4.35 3.25
C ASN A 62 -0.32 -4.57 2.01
N PHE A 63 -0.83 -3.51 1.38
CA PHE A 63 -1.57 -3.58 0.12
C PHE A 63 -0.70 -4.14 -1.01
N PHE A 64 0.53 -3.63 -1.19
CA PHE A 64 1.44 -4.15 -2.22
C PHE A 64 1.86 -5.60 -1.95
N VAL A 65 2.11 -5.96 -0.69
CA VAL A 65 2.37 -7.35 -0.29
C VAL A 65 1.14 -8.21 -0.58
N GLY A 66 -0.06 -7.73 -0.25
CA GLY A 66 -1.33 -8.39 -0.51
C GLY A 66 -1.54 -8.63 -2.01
N LEU A 67 -1.28 -7.64 -2.87
CA LEU A 67 -1.30 -7.81 -4.32
C LEU A 67 -0.31 -8.90 -4.79
N LEU A 68 0.92 -8.90 -4.27
CA LEU A 68 1.92 -9.92 -4.63
C LEU A 68 1.54 -11.33 -4.19
N VAL A 69 0.93 -11.49 -3.01
CA VAL A 69 0.52 -12.80 -2.49
C VAL A 69 -0.76 -13.30 -3.16
N THR A 70 -1.74 -12.42 -3.39
CA THR A 70 -3.02 -12.78 -3.99
C THR A 70 -2.95 -12.91 -5.51
N GLY A 71 -2.00 -12.25 -6.18
CA GLY A 71 -1.85 -12.29 -7.64
C GLY A 71 -1.65 -13.70 -8.20
N PRO A 72 -0.68 -14.49 -7.72
CA PRO A 72 -0.45 -15.85 -8.17
C PRO A 72 -1.67 -16.78 -8.02
N ILE A 73 -2.45 -16.60 -6.95
CA ILE A 73 -3.66 -17.39 -6.67
C ILE A 73 -4.70 -17.23 -7.79
N PHE A 74 -4.75 -16.08 -8.45
CA PHE A 74 -5.69 -15.85 -9.56
C PHE A 74 -5.06 -16.02 -10.95
N VAL A 75 -3.79 -15.67 -11.14
CA VAL A 75 -3.12 -15.77 -12.44
C VAL A 75 -2.86 -17.23 -12.85
N ILE A 76 -2.45 -18.09 -11.90
CA ILE A 76 -2.05 -19.47 -12.17
C ILE A 76 -3.23 -20.38 -12.56
N PRO A 77 -4.31 -20.49 -11.79
CA PRO A 77 -5.45 -21.33 -12.19
C PRO A 77 -6.13 -20.79 -13.46
N TYR A 78 -6.07 -19.48 -13.71
CA TYR A 78 -6.57 -18.89 -14.94
C TYR A 78 -5.75 -19.35 -16.17
N GLY A 79 -4.42 -19.32 -16.10
CA GLY A 79 -3.58 -19.87 -17.18
C GLY A 79 -3.87 -21.36 -17.46
N LEU A 80 -4.25 -22.12 -16.43
CA LEU A 80 -4.52 -23.57 -16.54
C LEU A 80 -5.92 -23.89 -17.10
N ILE A 81 -6.96 -23.19 -16.68
CA ILE A 81 -8.33 -23.40 -17.18
C ILE A 81 -8.43 -23.05 -18.67
N PHE A 82 -7.72 -22.01 -19.11
CA PHE A 82 -7.83 -21.50 -20.47
C PHE A 82 -6.88 -22.19 -21.47
N LYS A 83 -5.83 -22.87 -20.99
CA LYS A 83 -4.98 -23.77 -21.83
C LYS A 83 -5.76 -24.94 -22.44
N ARG A 84 -6.86 -25.39 -21.81
CA ARG A 84 -7.66 -26.54 -22.25
C ARG A 84 -8.58 -26.27 -23.45
N MET A 85 -8.59 -25.06 -23.99
CA MET A 85 -9.36 -24.69 -25.20
C MET A 85 -8.48 -24.61 -26.47
N SER A 86 -7.27 -25.13 -26.39
CA SER A 86 -6.43 -25.43 -27.55
C SER A 86 -7.16 -26.46 -28.43
N THR A 87 -7.28 -26.15 -29.73
CA THR A 87 -7.94 -26.99 -30.74
C THR A 87 -7.21 -28.32 -31.01
N GLY A 88 -6.12 -28.61 -30.29
CA GLY A 88 -5.27 -29.80 -30.48
C GLY A 88 -4.43 -29.78 -31.76
N VAL A 89 -4.83 -28.99 -32.75
CA VAL A 89 -4.11 -28.79 -34.01
C VAL A 89 -2.94 -27.82 -33.80
N PRO A 90 -1.69 -28.19 -34.16
CA PRO A 90 -0.56 -27.28 -34.10
C PRO A 90 -0.80 -26.05 -34.95
N PHE A 91 -0.35 -24.90 -34.47
CA PHE A 91 -0.57 -23.57 -35.07
C PHE A 91 -0.31 -23.51 -36.58
N TYR A 92 0.72 -24.22 -37.06
CA TYR A 92 1.14 -24.24 -38.47
C TYR A 92 0.15 -24.94 -39.42
N PHE A 93 -0.77 -25.76 -38.91
CA PHE A 93 -1.76 -26.50 -39.71
C PHE A 93 -3.14 -25.84 -39.73
N VAL A 94 -3.32 -24.71 -39.03
CA VAL A 94 -4.61 -24.01 -38.98
C VAL A 94 -4.75 -23.11 -40.21
N PRO A 95 -5.86 -23.20 -40.98
CA PRO A 95 -6.06 -22.34 -42.14
C PRO A 95 -6.08 -20.86 -41.75
N LYS A 96 -5.38 -20.01 -42.53
CA LYS A 96 -5.20 -18.57 -42.23
C LYS A 96 -6.52 -17.81 -42.03
N TYR A 97 -7.59 -18.20 -42.72
CA TYR A 97 -8.92 -17.56 -42.60
C TYR A 97 -9.64 -17.87 -41.27
N VAL A 98 -9.28 -18.96 -40.60
CA VAL A 98 -9.79 -19.31 -39.26
C VAL A 98 -8.93 -18.66 -38.18
N PHE A 99 -7.67 -18.34 -38.50
CA PHE A 99 -6.68 -17.85 -37.56
C PHE A 99 -7.01 -16.45 -37.01
N ALA A 100 -7.22 -15.47 -37.89
CA ALA A 100 -7.54 -14.10 -37.50
C ALA A 100 -8.80 -13.97 -36.61
N PRO A 101 -9.96 -14.58 -36.96
CA PRO A 101 -11.15 -14.50 -36.11
C PRO A 101 -10.96 -15.23 -34.76
N LYS A 102 -10.23 -16.35 -34.73
CA LYS A 102 -9.92 -17.06 -33.49
C LYS A 102 -9.03 -16.24 -32.58
N GLN A 103 -7.98 -15.62 -33.12
CA GLN A 103 -7.09 -14.74 -32.36
C GLN A 103 -7.82 -13.51 -31.82
N ALA A 104 -8.72 -12.92 -32.62
CA ALA A 104 -9.57 -11.81 -32.18
C ALA A 104 -10.54 -12.24 -31.06
N TYR A 105 -11.13 -13.43 -31.17
CA TYR A 105 -12.00 -14.02 -30.15
C TYR A 105 -11.24 -14.30 -28.84
N ASP A 106 -10.07 -14.94 -28.91
CA ASP A 106 -9.23 -15.23 -27.76
C ASP A 106 -8.69 -13.95 -27.10
N GLY A 107 -8.33 -12.94 -27.90
CA GLY A 107 -7.93 -11.62 -27.42
C GLY A 107 -9.06 -10.86 -26.73
N GLY A 108 -10.25 -10.81 -27.35
CA GLY A 108 -11.42 -10.16 -26.78
C GLY A 108 -11.90 -10.81 -25.47
N ARG A 109 -11.87 -12.14 -25.41
CA ARG A 109 -12.20 -12.89 -24.19
C ARG A 109 -11.17 -12.65 -23.09
N SER A 110 -9.87 -12.73 -23.41
CA SER A 110 -8.80 -12.45 -22.43
C SER A 110 -8.93 -11.04 -21.87
N TRP A 111 -9.27 -10.06 -22.72
CA TRP A 111 -9.53 -8.70 -22.30
C TRP A 111 -10.74 -8.57 -21.38
N HIS A 112 -11.85 -9.26 -21.68
CA HIS A 112 -13.04 -9.24 -20.84
C HIS A 112 -12.77 -9.82 -19.46
N VAL A 113 -11.99 -10.90 -19.38
CA VAL A 113 -11.67 -11.49 -18.08
C VAL A 113 -10.61 -10.70 -17.32
N LEU A 114 -9.62 -10.09 -17.99
CA LEU A 114 -8.73 -9.14 -17.31
C LEU A 114 -9.52 -8.02 -16.63
N LYS A 115 -10.58 -7.52 -17.27
CA LYS A 115 -11.46 -6.50 -16.69
C LYS A 115 -12.22 -6.96 -15.45
N THR A 116 -12.55 -8.24 -15.33
CA THR A 116 -13.22 -8.77 -14.13
C THR A 116 -12.23 -9.19 -13.04
N GLN A 117 -11.04 -9.64 -13.44
CA GLN A 117 -10.00 -10.12 -12.53
C GLN A 117 -9.27 -8.98 -11.83
N VAL A 118 -8.95 -7.88 -12.53
CA VAL A 118 -8.20 -6.75 -11.94
C VAL A 118 -8.94 -6.14 -10.74
N PRO A 119 -10.26 -5.83 -10.80
CA PRO A 119 -11.00 -5.31 -9.65
C PRO A 119 -11.03 -6.29 -8.48
N LEU A 120 -11.18 -7.59 -8.76
CA LEU A 120 -11.22 -8.63 -7.73
C LEU A 120 -9.86 -8.78 -7.03
N TRP A 121 -8.78 -8.67 -7.80
CA TRP A 121 -7.42 -8.68 -7.28
C TRP A 121 -7.13 -7.45 -6.41
N ILE A 122 -7.53 -6.26 -6.86
CA ILE A 122 -7.42 -5.03 -6.06
C ILE A 122 -8.23 -5.15 -4.78
N PHE A 123 -9.48 -5.66 -4.86
CA PHE A 123 -10.34 -5.84 -3.70
C PHE A 123 -9.71 -6.74 -2.64
N LEU A 124 -9.13 -7.87 -3.05
CA LEU A 124 -8.46 -8.79 -2.13
C LEU A 124 -7.15 -8.22 -1.56
N GLY A 125 -6.38 -7.50 -2.38
CA GLY A 125 -5.21 -6.76 -1.90
C GLY A 125 -5.58 -5.72 -0.83
N THR A 126 -6.70 -5.01 -1.03
CA THR A 126 -7.26 -4.08 -0.05
C THR A 126 -7.75 -4.80 1.21
N ALA A 127 -8.46 -5.92 1.08
CA ALA A 127 -8.91 -6.71 2.23
C ALA A 127 -7.75 -7.24 3.07
N TYR A 128 -6.68 -7.71 2.41
CA TYR A 128 -5.44 -8.10 3.05
C TYR A 128 -4.79 -6.92 3.78
N ALA A 129 -4.70 -5.75 3.13
CA ALA A 129 -4.15 -4.55 3.74
C ALA A 129 -4.90 -4.15 5.01
N TYR A 130 -6.23 -4.19 4.99
CA TYR A 130 -7.06 -3.90 6.17
C TYR A 130 -6.85 -4.90 7.30
N TRP A 131 -6.71 -6.19 6.99
CA TRP A 131 -6.54 -7.23 8.00
C TRP A 131 -5.20 -7.14 8.74
N PHE A 132 -4.13 -6.78 8.02
CA PHE A 132 -2.77 -6.74 8.55
C PHE A 132 -2.28 -5.36 8.97
N THR A 133 -3.09 -4.31 8.78
CA THR A 133 -2.77 -2.96 9.25
C THR A 133 -3.48 -2.72 10.57
N GLU A 134 -2.72 -2.43 11.61
CA GLU A 134 -3.27 -2.06 12.91
C GLU A 134 -3.92 -0.67 12.80
N ASN A 135 -5.26 -0.63 12.89
CA ASN A 135 -6.05 0.61 12.81
C ASN A 135 -6.38 1.19 14.20
N THR A 136 -5.62 0.82 15.23
CA THR A 136 -5.86 1.16 16.64
C THR A 136 -5.95 2.67 16.89
N VAL A 137 -5.15 3.47 16.18
CA VAL A 137 -5.13 4.94 16.26
C VAL A 137 -6.49 5.58 15.90
N LEU A 138 -7.26 4.99 14.98
CA LEU A 138 -8.60 5.47 14.63
C LEU A 138 -9.67 5.05 15.66
N ALA A 139 -9.43 3.94 16.38
CA ALA A 139 -10.34 3.46 17.42
C ALA A 139 -10.21 4.29 18.70
N ASP A 140 -9.01 4.77 19.03
CA ASP A 140 -8.77 5.63 20.19
C ASP A 140 -9.45 7.00 20.05
N GLU A 141 -9.44 7.65 18.88
CA GLU A 141 -10.22 8.89 18.67
C GLU A 141 -11.74 8.65 18.78
N TRP A 142 -12.25 7.49 18.33
CA TRP A 142 -13.67 7.16 18.45
C TRP A 142 -14.08 6.90 19.90
N LEU A 143 -13.19 6.33 20.71
CA LEU A 143 -13.37 6.09 22.15
C LEU A 143 -13.16 7.37 22.98
N GLU A 144 -12.19 8.22 22.63
CA GLU A 144 -11.91 9.51 23.27
C GLU A 144 -12.92 10.60 22.87
N GLY A 145 -13.56 10.49 21.70
CA GLY A 145 -14.75 11.29 21.33
C GLY A 145 -15.94 11.10 22.28
N GLY A 146 -15.94 10.05 23.10
CA GLY A 146 -16.88 9.86 24.22
C GLY A 146 -16.42 10.44 25.56
N LYS A 147 -15.16 10.89 25.69
CA LYS A 147 -14.57 11.45 26.90
C LYS A 147 -13.66 12.62 26.56
N ILE A 148 -14.24 13.73 26.09
CA ILE A 148 -13.57 15.03 26.14
C ILE A 148 -13.40 15.40 27.62
N LYS A 149 -12.26 15.02 28.22
CA LYS A 149 -11.82 15.61 29.48
C LYS A 149 -11.11 16.91 29.14
N TYR A 150 -11.81 18.03 29.35
CA TYR A 150 -11.15 19.33 29.43
C TYR A 150 -10.18 19.31 30.62
N PRO A 151 -8.92 19.76 30.44
CA PRO A 151 -8.07 20.07 31.57
C PRO A 151 -8.64 21.32 32.26
N PHE A 152 -9.12 21.16 33.49
CA PHE A 152 -9.24 22.25 34.45
C PHE A 152 -7.91 22.37 35.21
#